data_AF-A0A2T9ZMW5-F1
#
_entry.id   AF-A0A2T9ZMW5-F1
#
_cell.length_a   1.000
_cell.length_b   1.000
_cell.length_c   1.000
_cell.angle_alpha   90.00
_cell.angle_beta   90.00
_cell.angle_gamma   90.00
#
_symmetry.space_group_name_H-M   'P 1'
#
loop_
_entity.id
_entity.type
_entity.pdbx_description
1 polymer ?
#
loop_
_entity_poly.entity_id
_entity_poly.type
_entity_poly.pdbx_seq_one_letter_code
_entity_poly.pdbx_strand_id
1 'polypeptide(L)'
;MKYFTQHLHDQGISYFQHADFALGIAFRLGASVLVFALHGLFPWIGINRRLDLEATSAYLLQQNDWIESASIVELDLEPINLD
;
A
#
# COMPACT_ATOMS: atom_id res chain seq x y z
N MET A 1 -20.42 -3.03 -10.04
CA MET A 1 -19.45 -2.44 -10.97
C MET A 1 -19.14 -0.98 -10.66
N LYS A 2 -20.14 -0.09 -10.49
CA LYS A 2 -19.92 1.33 -10.14
C LYS A 2 -19.06 1.59 -8.89
N TYR A 3 -19.21 0.78 -7.83
CA TYR A 3 -18.48 0.95 -6.57
C TYR A 3 -16.99 0.62 -6.66
N PHE A 4 -16.59 -0.32 -7.52
CA PHE A 4 -15.18 -0.73 -7.63
C PHE A 4 -14.33 0.30 -8.36
N THR A 5 -14.94 1.15 -9.20
CA THR A 5 -14.26 2.17 -9.98
C THR A 5 -14.32 3.56 -9.34
N GLN A 6 -15.22 3.79 -8.39
CA GLN A 6 -15.39 5.11 -7.76
C GLN A 6 -14.17 5.46 -6.88
N HIS A 7 -13.66 4.51 -6.10
CA HIS A 7 -12.47 4.72 -5.27
C HIS A 7 -11.20 5.03 -6.09
N LEU A 8 -11.10 4.44 -7.29
CA LEU A 8 -10.00 4.68 -8.23
C LEU A 8 -10.07 6.03 -8.92
N HIS A 9 -11.29 6.53 -9.16
CA HIS A 9 -11.52 7.81 -9.83
C HIS A 9 -11.31 9.00 -8.88
N ASP A 10 -11.53 8.80 -7.57
CA ASP A 10 -11.34 9.84 -6.54
C ASP A 10 -9.86 10.01 -6.10
N GLN A 11 -8.92 9.23 -6.66
CA GLN A 11 -7.52 9.19 -6.22
C GLN A 11 -6.49 9.50 -7.33
N GLY A 12 -6.91 9.85 -8.56
CA GLY A 12 -6.01 10.29 -9.64
C GLY A 12 -5.00 9.27 -10.13
N ILE A 13 -5.11 8.02 -9.67
CA ILE A 13 -4.18 6.93 -9.95
C ILE A 13 -4.76 5.97 -10.98
N SER A 14 -3.91 5.48 -11.87
CA SER A 14 -4.31 4.44 -12.81
C SER A 14 -4.64 3.13 -12.08
N TYR A 15 -5.53 2.34 -12.68
CA TYR A 15 -5.88 1.00 -12.19
C TYR A 15 -4.65 0.12 -11.93
N PHE A 16 -3.64 0.23 -12.79
CA PHE A 16 -2.38 -0.51 -12.63
C PHE A 16 -1.58 -0.06 -11.42
N GLN A 17 -1.51 1.25 -11.13
CA GLN A 17 -0.83 1.77 -9.95
C GLN A 17 -1.51 1.33 -8.65
N HIS A 18 -2.85 1.38 -8.60
CA HIS A 18 -3.59 0.92 -7.43
C HIS A 18 -3.46 -0.59 -7.24
N ALA A 19 -3.46 -1.37 -8.32
CA ALA A 19 -3.23 -2.81 -8.27
C ALA A 19 -1.81 -3.15 -7.80
N ASP A 20 -0.78 -2.44 -8.27
CA ASP A 20 0.61 -2.62 -7.85
C ASP A 20 0.79 -2.29 -6.36
N PHE A 21 0.21 -1.17 -5.90
CA PHE A 21 0.14 -0.81 -4.49
C PHE A 21 -0.50 -1.93 -3.65
N ALA A 22 -1.70 -2.37 -4.02
CA ALA A 22 -2.43 -3.38 -3.25
C ALA A 22 -1.69 -4.73 -3.22
N LEU A 23 -1.09 -5.13 -4.34
CA LEU A 23 -0.27 -6.34 -4.43
C LEU A 23 1.01 -6.23 -3.58
N GLY A 24 1.67 -5.07 -3.59
CA GLY A 24 2.86 -4.81 -2.77
C GLY A 24 2.58 -4.91 -1.27
N ILE A 25 1.49 -4.27 -0.81
CA ILE A 25 0.98 -4.38 0.56
C ILE A 25 0.71 -5.84 0.93
N ALA A 26 -0.12 -6.52 0.12
CA ALA A 26 -0.55 -7.89 0.41
C ALA A 26 0.63 -8.87 0.42
N PHE A 27 1.56 -8.74 -0.54
CA PHE A 27 2.75 -9.57 -0.63
C PHE A 27 3.65 -9.39 0.59
N ARG A 28 3.97 -8.14 0.96
CA ARG A 28 4.89 -7.86 2.05
C ARG A 28 4.32 -8.26 3.41
N LEU A 29 3.03 -7.97 3.65
CA LEU A 29 2.35 -8.38 4.88
C LEU A 29 2.24 -9.91 4.97
N GLY A 30 1.84 -10.57 3.88
CA GLY A 30 1.75 -12.04 3.83
C GLY A 30 3.10 -12.71 4.06
N ALA A 31 4.16 -12.22 3.42
CA ALA A 31 5.52 -12.73 3.62
C ALA A 31 6.00 -12.55 5.06
N SER A 32 5.73 -11.39 5.69
CA SER A 32 6.08 -11.15 7.09
C SER A 32 5.35 -12.14 8.02
N VAL A 33 4.03 -12.29 7.85
CA VAL A 33 3.22 -13.25 8.64
C VAL A 33 3.76 -14.68 8.51
N LEU A 34 4.06 -15.13 7.28
CA LEU A 34 4.60 -16.48 7.06
C LEU A 34 5.96 -16.67 7.72
N VAL A 35 6.86 -15.69 7.61
CA VAL A 35 8.19 -15.78 8.24
C VAL A 35 8.08 -15.81 9.77
N PHE A 36 7.20 -15.00 10.36
CA PHE A 36 6.96 -15.03 11.82
C PHE A 36 6.33 -16.35 12.27
N ALA A 37 5.37 -16.88 11.53
CA ALA A 37 4.76 -18.18 11.83
C ALA A 37 5.80 -19.30 11.77
N LEU A 38 6.63 -19.30 10.73
CA LEU A 38 7.73 -20.27 10.57
C LEU A 38 8.77 -20.14 11.68
N HIS A 39 9.17 -18.91 12.07
CA HIS A 39 10.08 -18.69 13.19
C HIS A 39 9.48 -19.18 14.52
N GLY A 40 8.19 -18.94 14.76
CA GLY A 40 7.50 -19.41 15.95
C GLY A 40 7.42 -20.93 16.06
N LEU A 41 7.23 -21.62 14.92
CA LEU A 41 7.25 -23.10 14.85
C LEU A 41 8.67 -23.66 14.90
N PHE A 42 9.63 -22.95 14.30
CA PHE A 42 11.01 -23.36 14.10
C PHE A 42 11.96 -22.20 14.44
N PRO A 43 12.38 -22.06 15.72
CA PRO A 43 13.12 -20.88 16.20
C PRO A 43 14.49 -20.65 15.54
N TRP A 44 15.03 -21.65 14.84
CA TRP A 44 16.27 -21.52 14.07
C TRP A 44 16.08 -20.83 12.71
N ILE A 45 14.84 -20.69 12.22
CA ILE A 45 14.55 -19.91 11.02
C ILE A 45 14.67 -18.43 11.39
N GLY A 46 15.76 -17.78 10.99
CA GLY A 46 15.93 -16.35 11.21
C GLY A 46 14.90 -15.51 10.45
N ILE A 47 14.49 -14.39 11.05
CA ILE A 47 13.62 -13.42 10.40
C ILE A 47 14.51 -12.46 9.59
N ASN A 48 14.28 -12.37 8.28
CA ASN A 48 14.96 -11.37 7.46
C ASN A 48 14.54 -9.97 7.91
N ARG A 49 15.50 -9.07 8.13
CA ARG A 49 15.27 -7.69 8.57
C ARG A 49 14.26 -6.91 7.71
N ARG A 50 14.11 -7.24 6.43
CA ARG A 50 13.10 -6.57 5.56
C ARG A 50 11.66 -6.99 5.86
N LEU A 51 11.49 -8.15 6.48
CA LEU A 51 10.23 -8.82 6.78
C LEU A 51 9.94 -8.87 8.30
N ASP A 52 10.81 -8.28 9.12
CA ASP A 52 10.48 -8.07 10.53
C ASP A 52 9.30 -7.11 10.68
N LEU A 53 8.70 -7.07 11.87
CA LEU A 53 7.49 -6.27 12.13
C LEU A 53 7.75 -4.78 11.97
N GLU A 54 8.92 -4.30 12.36
CA GLU A 54 9.28 -2.88 12.29
C GLU A 54 9.43 -2.43 10.84
N ALA A 55 10.22 -3.15 10.03
CA ALA A 55 10.41 -2.85 8.63
C ALA A 55 9.12 -3.04 7.80
N THR A 56 8.29 -4.02 8.16
CA THR A 56 7.00 -4.23 7.50
C THR A 56 6.04 -3.09 7.83
N SER A 57 5.90 -2.72 9.11
CA SER A 57 5.02 -1.61 9.52
C SER A 57 5.46 -0.28 8.91
N ALA A 58 6.76 0.03 8.90
CA ALA A 58 7.29 1.24 8.25
C ALA A 58 6.98 1.27 6.74
N TYR A 59 7.09 0.13 6.05
CA TYR A 59 6.71 0.04 4.64
C TYR A 59 5.21 0.27 4.43
N LEU A 60 4.36 -0.36 5.23
CA LEU A 60 2.90 -0.21 5.11
C LEU A 60 2.47 1.24 5.34
N LEU A 61 3.05 1.91 6.34
CA LEU A 61 2.80 3.32 6.60
C LEU A 61 3.25 4.20 5.43
N GLN A 62 4.47 4.00 4.93
CA GLN A 62 4.98 4.76 3.77
C GLN A 62 4.07 4.62 2.54
N GLN A 63 3.57 3.40 2.28
CA GLN A 63 2.67 3.16 1.16
C GLN A 63 1.30 3.82 1.39
N ASN A 64 0.81 3.83 2.64
CA ASN A 64 -0.43 4.52 3.01
C ASN A 64 -0.30 6.05 2.85
N ASP A 65 0.82 6.64 3.27
CA ASP A 65 1.09 8.07 3.09
C ASP A 65 1.19 8.43 1.60
N TRP A 66 1.78 7.55 0.79
CA TRP A 66 1.89 7.74 -0.66
C TRP A 66 0.51 7.79 -1.32
N ILE A 67 -0.38 6.85 -1.03
CA ILE A 67 -1.72 6.81 -1.63
C ILE A 67 -2.58 8.01 -1.20
N GLU A 68 -2.43 8.48 0.05
CA GLU A 68 -3.09 9.69 0.55
C GLU A 68 -2.54 10.98 -0.09
N SER A 69 -1.22 11.06 -0.30
CA SER A 69 -0.62 12.22 -0.98
C SER A 69 -1.04 12.33 -2.45
N ALA A 70 -1.25 11.19 -3.12
CA ALA A 70 -1.72 11.15 -4.50
C ALA A 70 -3.15 11.68 -4.65
N SER A 71 -4.03 11.44 -3.66
CA SER A 71 -5.41 11.95 -3.69
C SER A 71 -5.53 13.45 -3.41
N ILE A 72 -4.62 14.03 -2.61
CA ILE A 72 -4.64 15.46 -2.27
C ILE A 72 -4.21 16.34 -3.46
N VAL A 73 -3.22 15.91 -4.25
CA VAL A 73 -2.69 16.70 -5.37
C VAL A 73 -3.74 16.92 -6.48
N GLU A 74 -4.73 16.05 -6.61
CA GLU A 74 -5.80 16.19 -7.61
C GLU A 74 -6.91 17.17 -7.18
N LEU A 75 -7.20 17.27 -5.87
CA LEU A 75 -8.18 18.22 -5.32
C LEU A 75 -7.78 19.69 -5.50
N ASP A 76 -6.47 19.98 -5.54
CA ASP A 76 -5.93 21.34 -5.74
C ASP A 76 -5.87 21.78 -7.22
N LEU A 77 -6.24 20.91 -8.16
CA LEU A 77 -6.20 21.18 -9.61
C LEU A 77 -7.57 21.50 -10.23
N GLU A 78 -8.56 21.97 -9.45
CA GLU A 78 -9.79 22.49 -10.04
C GLU A 78 -9.48 23.62 -11.04
N PRO A 79 -9.99 23.56 -12.28
CA PRO A 79 -9.73 24.59 -13.27
C PRO A 79 -10.33 25.92 -12.79
N ILE A 80 -9.49 26.96 -12.72
CA ILE A 80 -9.95 28.34 -12.59
C ILE A 80 -10.88 28.59 -13.78
N ASN A 81 -12.19 28.62 -13.51
CA ASN A 81 -13.17 28.98 -14.51
C ASN A 81 -13.02 30.49 -14.76
N LEU A 82 -12.29 30.83 -15.83
CA LEU A 82 -12.22 32.18 -16.35
C LEU A 82 -13.47 32.40 -17.23
N ASP A 83 -14.60 32.63 -16.55
CA ASP A 83 -15.81 33.19 -17.18
C ASP A 83 -15.64 34.71 -17.41
#